data_AF-A0A0A2VI41-F1
#
_entry.id   AF-A0A0A2VI41-F1
#
_cell.length_a   1.000
_cell.length_b   1.000
_cell.length_c   1.000
_cell.angle_alpha   90.00
_cell.angle_beta   90.00
_cell.angle_gamma   90.00
#
_symmetry.space_group_name_H-M   'P 1'
#
loop_
_entity.id
_entity.type
_entity.pdbx_description
1 polymer ?
#
loop_
_entity_poly.entity_id
_entity_poly.type
_entity_poly.pdbx_seq_one_letter_code
_entity_poly.pdbx_strand_id
1 'polypeptide(L)'
;MSFKKQATVMISNAVLGLFTCYLYLYFWIFVSMAAPIINLKAFLSLIISLTLFGVLNASLIGREQIMEWLYASFTYLGAIALFVAIFWLF
;
A
#
# COMPACT_ATOMS: atom_id res chain seq x y z
N MET A 1 -6.69 -13.39 -17.78
CA MET A 1 -7.29 -13.56 -16.43
C MET A 1 -8.81 -13.42 -16.54
N SER A 2 -9.61 -14.05 -15.68
CA SER A 2 -11.05 -13.71 -15.57
C SER A 2 -11.20 -12.30 -15.02
N PHE A 3 -12.17 -11.52 -15.54
CA PHE A 3 -12.49 -10.17 -15.07
C PHE A 3 -12.59 -10.09 -13.54
N LYS A 4 -13.20 -11.10 -12.90
CA LYS A 4 -13.32 -11.18 -11.44
C LYS A 4 -11.96 -11.13 -10.75
N LYS A 5 -11.00 -11.90 -11.25
CA LYS A 5 -9.66 -12.02 -10.64
C LYS A 5 -8.86 -10.72 -10.82
N GLN A 6 -9.00 -10.04 -11.97
CA GLN A 6 -8.35 -8.75 -12.21
C GLN A 6 -8.96 -7.65 -11.33
N ALA A 7 -10.29 -7.62 -11.20
CA ALA A 7 -10.98 -6.72 -10.28
C ALA A 7 -10.55 -6.96 -8.82
N THR A 8 -10.42 -8.22 -8.40
CA THR A 8 -9.91 -8.55 -7.06
C THR A 8 -8.50 -8.00 -6.85
N VAL A 9 -7.58 -8.20 -7.79
CA VAL A 9 -6.20 -7.68 -7.69
C VAL A 9 -6.19 -6.15 -7.61
N MET A 10 -6.98 -5.46 -8.44
CA MET A 10 -7.02 -4.00 -8.42
C MET A 10 -7.61 -3.47 -7.10
N ILE A 11 -8.76 -3.99 -6.67
CA ILE A 11 -9.42 -3.56 -5.43
C ILE A 11 -8.54 -3.86 -4.22
N SER A 12 -7.97 -5.05 -4.14
CA SER A 12 -7.12 -5.43 -3.00
C SER A 12 -5.89 -4.53 -2.89
N ASN A 13 -5.25 -4.20 -4.02
CA ASN A 13 -4.08 -3.32 -4.04
C ASN A 13 -4.42 -1.86 -3.76
N ALA A 14 -5.58 -1.36 -4.22
CA ALA A 14 -6.06 -0.03 -3.88
C ALA A 14 -6.33 0.10 -2.37
N VAL A 15 -7.02 -0.89 -1.78
CA VAL A 15 -7.28 -0.95 -0.34
C VAL A 15 -5.98 -1.06 0.45
N LEU A 16 -5.03 -1.89 0.00
CA LEU A 16 -3.70 -1.98 0.61
C LEU A 16 -2.95 -0.66 0.58
N GLY A 17 -2.97 0.07 -0.55
CA GLY A 17 -2.33 1.38 -0.67
C GLY A 17 -2.92 2.39 0.32
N LEU A 18 -4.25 2.46 0.42
CA LEU A 18 -4.92 3.30 1.41
C LEU A 18 -4.62 2.86 2.86
N PHE A 19 -4.55 1.55 3.11
CA PHE A 19 -4.18 1.02 4.42
C PHE A 19 -2.75 1.39 4.81
N THR A 20 -1.81 1.40 3.86
CA THR A 20 -0.44 1.91 4.07
C THR A 20 -0.45 3.36 4.50
N CYS A 21 -1.22 4.21 3.80
CA CYS A 21 -1.37 5.63 4.16
C CYS A 21 -2.00 5.80 5.54
N TYR A 22 -3.03 5.01 5.86
CA TYR A 22 -3.66 5.01 7.17
C TYR A 22 -2.68 4.61 8.28
N LEU A 23 -1.92 3.52 8.10
CA LEU A 23 -0.90 3.10 9.07
C LEU A 23 0.15 4.18 9.26
N TYR A 24 0.62 4.80 8.18
CA TYR A 24 1.58 5.91 8.27
C TYR A 24 1.03 7.05 9.12
N LEU A 25 -0.21 7.50 8.86
CA LEU A 25 -0.86 8.54 9.66
C LEU A 25 -1.10 8.10 11.10
N TYR A 26 -1.55 6.86 11.33
CA TYR A 26 -1.80 6.31 12.65
C TYR A 26 -0.52 6.33 13.50
N PHE A 27 0.57 5.79 12.95
CA PHE A 27 1.87 5.83 13.62
C PHE A 27 2.36 7.26 13.80
N TRP A 28 2.13 8.15 12.82
CA TRP A 28 2.51 9.55 12.96
C TRP A 28 1.74 10.26 14.09
N ILE A 29 0.42 10.11 14.17
CA ILE A 29 -0.43 10.72 15.21
C ILE A 29 -0.10 10.16 16.60
N PHE A 30 0.02 8.84 16.73
CA PHE A 30 0.36 8.23 18.02
C PHE A 30 1.77 8.59 18.50
N VAL A 31 2.69 8.87 17.58
CA VAL A 31 4.10 9.12 17.90
C VAL A 31 4.41 10.61 18.06
N SER A 32 3.68 11.51 17.38
CA SER A 32 3.82 12.96 17.57
C SER A 32 3.53 13.39 19.01
N MET A 33 2.79 12.57 19.76
CA MET A 33 2.54 12.76 21.19
C MET A 33 3.61 12.16 22.12
N ALA A 34 4.56 11.35 21.62
CA ALA A 34 5.38 10.49 22.47
C ALA A 34 6.90 10.78 22.53
N ALA A 35 7.56 11.30 21.49
CA ALA A 35 9.02 11.57 21.51
C ALA A 35 9.56 12.12 20.16
N PRO A 36 10.77 12.72 20.11
CA PRO A 36 11.36 13.27 18.88
C PRO A 36 11.60 12.20 17.79
N ILE A 37 10.83 12.31 16.71
CA ILE A 37 11.14 12.08 15.27
C ILE A 37 12.23 11.03 14.96
N ILE A 38 12.15 9.81 15.52
CA ILE A 38 12.93 8.69 14.97
C ILE A 38 12.04 7.94 13.97
N ASN A 39 12.37 8.15 12.69
CA ASN A 39 11.82 7.56 11.46
C ASN A 39 11.66 6.03 11.45
N LEU A 40 12.18 5.31 12.44
CA LEU A 40 12.19 3.84 12.49
C LEU A 40 10.78 3.24 12.49
N LYS A 41 9.81 3.89 13.15
CA LYS A 41 8.42 3.40 13.21
C LYS A 41 7.66 3.61 11.90
N ALA A 42 7.84 4.78 11.26
CA ALA A 42 7.30 5.04 9.92
C ALA A 42 7.91 4.07 8.89
N PHE A 43 9.21 3.80 9.00
CA PHE A 43 9.89 2.80 8.17
C PHE A 43 9.35 1.38 8.41
N LEU A 44 9.07 1.01 9.65
CA LEU A 44 8.42 -0.27 10.00
C LEU A 44 7.03 -0.40 9.37
N SER A 45 6.22 0.67 9.39
CA SER A 45 4.90 0.66 8.76
C SER A 45 4.97 0.42 7.25
N LEU A 46 6.01 0.96 6.60
CA LEU A 46 6.27 0.79 5.18
C LEU A 46 6.80 -0.62 4.86
N ILE A 47 7.63 -1.21 5.72
CA ILE A 47 8.04 -2.61 5.60
C ILE A 47 6.83 -3.55 5.74
N ILE A 48 5.97 -3.31 6.73
CA ILE A 48 4.77 -4.13 6.96
C ILE A 48 3.85 -4.08 5.73
N SER A 49 3.63 -2.90 5.17
CA SER A 49 2.76 -2.77 4.00
C SER A 49 3.36 -3.40 2.74
N LEU A 50 4.66 -3.23 2.49
CA LEU A 50 5.35 -3.89 1.37
C LEU A 50 5.33 -5.42 1.52
N THR A 51 5.47 -5.92 2.75
CA THR A 51 5.40 -7.36 3.03
C THR A 51 3.99 -7.88 2.74
N LEU A 52 2.96 -7.18 3.20
CA LEU A 52 1.57 -7.53 2.90
C LEU A 52 1.29 -7.47 1.39
N PHE A 53 1.75 -6.42 0.70
CA PHE A 53 1.64 -6.30 -0.75
C PHE A 53 2.25 -7.52 -1.46
N GLY A 54 3.48 -7.90 -1.07
CA GLY A 54 4.17 -9.05 -1.66
C GLY A 54 3.43 -10.37 -1.41
N VAL A 55 2.99 -10.63 -0.18
CA VAL A 55 2.29 -11.87 0.19
C VAL A 55 0.93 -11.97 -0.51
N LEU A 56 0.13 -10.90 -0.50
CA LEU A 56 -1.19 -10.89 -1.12
C LEU A 56 -1.09 -11.08 -2.64
N ASN A 57 -0.20 -10.34 -3.30
CA ASN A 57 -0.02 -10.49 -4.75
C ASN A 57 0.64 -11.82 -5.13
N ALA A 58 1.54 -12.37 -4.33
CA ALA A 58 2.10 -13.71 -4.59
C ALA A 58 1.03 -14.82 -4.49
N SER A 59 0.01 -14.66 -3.64
CA SER A 59 -1.11 -15.60 -3.55
C SER A 59 -2.14 -15.45 -4.69
N LEU A 60 -2.31 -14.23 -5.20
CA LEU A 60 -3.31 -13.93 -6.23
C LEU A 60 -2.75 -14.02 -7.65
N ILE A 61 -1.49 -13.70 -7.86
CA ILE A 61 -0.83 -13.57 -9.15
C ILE A 61 0.18 -14.71 -9.33
N GLY A 62 0.12 -15.41 -10.46
CA GLY A 62 1.09 -16.44 -10.77
C GLY A 62 2.49 -15.85 -10.96
N ARG A 63 3.54 -16.60 -10.59
CA ARG A 63 4.95 -16.15 -10.68
C ARG A 63 5.36 -15.63 -12.07
N GLU A 64 4.75 -16.14 -13.13
CA GLU A 64 5.11 -15.79 -14.51
C GLU A 64 4.29 -14.64 -15.10
N GLN A 65 3.34 -14.08 -14.36
CA GLN A 65 2.40 -13.07 -14.86
C GLN A 65 2.91 -11.65 -14.61
N ILE A 66 4.04 -11.28 -15.23
CA ILE A 66 4.73 -10.00 -14.98
C ILE A 66 3.85 -8.76 -15.21
N MET A 67 2.95 -8.81 -16.20
CA MET A 67 2.01 -7.72 -16.48
C MET A 67 0.99 -7.54 -15.34
N GLU A 68 0.58 -8.62 -14.69
CA GLU A 68 -0.35 -8.57 -13.57
C GLU A 68 0.32 -7.98 -12.32
N TRP A 69 1.59 -8.31 -12.09
CA TRP A 69 2.41 -7.65 -11.06
C TRP A 69 2.57 -6.14 -11.33
N LEU A 70 2.68 -5.75 -12.60
CA LEU A 70 2.74 -4.35 -12.98
C LEU A 70 1.42 -3.63 -12.64
N TYR A 71 0.26 -4.21 -12.97
CA TYR A 71 -1.04 -3.64 -12.61
C TYR A 71 -1.25 -3.55 -11.10
N ALA A 72 -0.87 -4.58 -10.34
CA ALA A 72 -0.91 -4.56 -8.89
C ALA A 72 -0.07 -3.41 -8.31
N SER A 73 1.17 -3.29 -8.78
CA SER A 73 2.11 -2.24 -8.34
C SER A 73 1.60 -0.85 -8.70
N PHE A 74 1.11 -0.65 -9.94
CA PHE A 74 0.53 0.62 -10.37
C PHE A 74 -0.70 1.00 -9.56
N THR A 75 -1.56 0.04 -9.24
CA THR A 75 -2.77 0.32 -8.47
C THR A 75 -2.43 0.66 -7.01
N TYR A 76 -1.49 -0.08 -6.42
CA TYR A 76 -1.00 0.17 -5.06
C TYR A 76 -0.32 1.54 -4.93
N LEU A 77 0.65 1.82 -5.80
CA LEU A 77 1.37 3.10 -5.82
C LEU A 77 0.46 4.25 -6.24
N GLY A 78 -0.46 4.01 -7.17
CA GLY A 78 -1.45 4.98 -7.62
C GLY A 78 -2.40 5.40 -6.49
N ALA A 79 -2.86 4.45 -5.67
CA ALA A 79 -3.67 4.76 -4.49
C ALA A 79 -2.91 5.61 -3.46
N ILE A 80 -1.63 5.30 -3.22
CA ILE A 80 -0.76 6.11 -2.34
C ILE A 80 -0.55 7.50 -2.93
N ALA A 81 -0.21 7.60 -4.21
CA ALA A 81 0.02 8.88 -4.88
C ALA A 81 -1.25 9.75 -4.87
N LEU A 82 -2.42 9.16 -5.11
CA LEU A 82 -3.70 9.85 -5.05
C LEU A 82 -4.02 10.33 -3.63
N PHE A 83 -3.76 9.49 -2.62
CA PHE A 83 -3.89 9.89 -1.22
C PHE A 83 -2.98 11.09 -0.91
N VAL A 84 -1.70 11.01 -1.25
CA VAL A 84 -0.74 12.12 -1.03
C VAL A 84 -1.19 13.37 -1.78
N ALA A 85 -1.62 13.26 -3.04
CA ALA A 85 -2.09 14.39 -3.83
C ALA A 85 -3.31 15.07 -3.20
N ILE A 86 -4.27 14.30 -2.66
CA ILE A 86 -5.43 14.84 -1.95
C ILE A 86 -4.96 15.60 -0.70
N PHE A 87 -4.14 14.98 0.14
CA PHE A 87 -3.69 15.59 1.40
C PHE A 87 -2.66 16.70 1.23
N TRP A 88 -2.00 16.80 0.07
CA TRP A 88 -1.15 17.94 -0.27
C TRP A 88 -1.99 19.17 -0.59
N LEU A 89 -3.17 18.98 -1.18
CA LEU A 89 -4.04 20.07 -1.61
C LEU A 89 -4.76 20.79 -0.44
N PHE A 90 -4.76 20.18 0.74
CA PHE A 90 -5.35 20.69 1.98
C PHE A 90 -4.26 21.11 2.96
#